data_AF-A0A2W0C7T0-F1
#
_entry.id   AF-A0A2W0C7T0-F1
#
_cell.length_a   1.000
_cell.length_b   1.000
_cell.length_c   1.000
_cell.angle_alpha   90.00
_cell.angle_beta   90.00
_cell.angle_gamma   90.00
#
_symmetry.space_group_name_H-M   'P 1'
#
loop_
_entity.id
_entity.type
_entity.pdbx_description
1 polymer ?
#
loop_
_entity_poly.entity_id
_entity_poly.type
_entity_poly.pdbx_seq_one_letter_code
_entity_poly.pdbx_strand_id
1 'polypeptide(L)'
;MYKELNEQLAVLKEKGRIYEKWNNRLEKLNQEEAEWKAKVQRRLEHLQKEQNDVDRLNGMTLSAFFYNLIGKKQEKLEKEELELMESKAEYDTACQMLQDIHEQRKEVQRELDEQSKYRFWENDYKVLWGKKENQLLANHDELRQLAEDLEHLRGEMKELKEADREGERLLSALGRAGDALKSAGNWGVYDMMGGGMISTHIKRGRMDDAQSALTEAGRHLKRFQKELEDVKMAVHADLELGGLLSFADYFFDNLFVDWMVQDKIRKAESQVEEGRLTVRRTLHVLKNEIRDHEREVTQIEQQYRQYVEQAD
;
A
#
# COMPACT_ATOMS: atom_id res chain seq x y z
N MET A 1 33.44 24.86 -2.37
CA MET A 1 32.48 25.44 -3.37
C MET A 1 31.05 25.07 -3.00
N TYR A 2 30.89 23.95 -2.31
CA TYR A 2 29.62 23.38 -1.90
C TYR A 2 29.15 23.89 -0.53
N LYS A 3 30.04 24.50 0.26
CA LYS A 3 29.69 25.15 1.55
C LYS A 3 28.48 26.09 1.47
N GLU A 4 28.39 26.94 0.45
CA GLU A 4 27.23 27.84 0.28
C GLU A 4 25.93 27.07 -0.05
N LEU A 5 26.02 26.02 -0.87
CA LEU A 5 24.89 25.13 -1.17
C LEU A 5 24.46 24.35 0.08
N ASN A 6 25.40 23.94 0.94
CA ASN A 6 25.13 23.23 2.19
C ASN A 6 24.37 24.12 3.17
N GLU A 7 24.82 25.36 3.31
CA GLU A 7 24.15 26.36 4.14
C GLU A 7 22.72 26.64 3.62
N GLN A 8 22.54 26.80 2.30
CA GLN A 8 21.22 27.00 1.71
C GLN A 8 20.29 25.79 1.88
N LEU A 9 20.78 24.56 1.70
CA LEU A 9 20.01 23.33 1.92
C LEU A 9 19.61 23.18 3.39
N ALA A 10 20.52 23.49 4.33
CA ALA A 10 20.25 23.43 5.76
C ALA A 10 19.16 24.43 6.18
N VAL A 11 19.29 25.70 5.74
CA VAL A 11 18.30 26.75 6.00
C VAL A 11 16.95 26.37 5.41
N LEU A 12 16.92 25.87 4.18
CA LEU A 12 15.67 25.49 3.52
C LEU A 12 14.97 24.33 4.23
N LYS A 13 15.73 23.32 4.68
CA LYS A 13 15.22 22.18 5.46
C LYS A 13 14.68 22.60 6.82
N GLU A 14 15.37 23.50 7.52
CA GLU A 14 14.92 24.03 8.81
C GLU A 14 13.62 24.83 8.66
N LYS A 15 13.60 25.78 7.73
CA LYS A 15 12.43 26.63 7.48
C LYS A 15 11.25 25.84 6.94
N GLY A 16 11.52 24.84 6.11
CA GLY A 16 10.52 23.88 5.64
C GLY A 16 9.85 23.09 6.77
N ARG A 17 10.62 22.56 7.72
CA ARG A 17 10.09 21.87 8.91
C ARG A 17 9.24 22.78 9.79
N ILE A 18 9.64 24.04 9.94
CA ILE A 18 8.85 25.04 10.69
C ILE A 18 7.51 25.28 9.97
N TYR A 19 7.54 25.46 8.65
CA TYR A 19 6.33 25.63 7.84
C TYR A 19 5.39 24.42 7.93
N GLU A 20 5.93 23.20 7.87
CA GLU A 20 5.16 21.95 8.02
C GLU A 20 4.54 21.84 9.43
N LYS A 21 5.29 22.19 10.48
CA LYS A 21 4.77 22.23 11.85
C LYS A 21 3.57 23.17 11.98
N TRP A 22 3.63 24.35 11.35
CA TRP A 22 2.53 25.30 11.35
C TRP A 22 1.33 24.79 10.56
N ASN A 23 1.52 24.17 9.39
CA ASN A 23 0.42 23.53 8.65
C ASN A 23 -0.26 22.43 9.47
N ASN A 24 0.51 21.56 10.11
CA ASN A 24 -0.03 20.50 10.96
C ASN A 24 -0.81 21.08 12.16
N ARG A 25 -0.35 22.20 12.72
CA ARG A 25 -1.10 22.91 13.78
C ARG A 25 -2.38 23.51 13.24
N LEU A 26 -2.36 24.11 12.05
CA LEU A 26 -3.53 24.69 11.39
C LEU A 26 -4.58 23.61 11.12
N GLU A 27 -4.18 22.45 10.63
CA GLU A 27 -5.06 21.32 10.36
C GLU A 27 -5.76 20.84 11.65
N LYS A 28 -5.02 20.68 12.74
CA LYS A 28 -5.60 20.34 14.06
C LYS A 28 -6.59 21.39 14.54
N LEU A 29 -6.25 22.67 14.43
CA LEU A 29 -7.16 23.76 14.80
C LEU A 29 -8.43 23.79 13.93
N ASN A 30 -8.33 23.43 12.65
CA ASN A 30 -9.50 23.31 11.77
C ASN A 30 -10.41 22.15 12.18
N GLN A 31 -9.85 21.02 12.61
CA GLN A 31 -10.62 19.90 13.16
C GLN A 31 -11.30 20.30 14.47
N GLU A 32 -10.56 20.91 15.40
CA GLU A 32 -11.09 21.43 16.67
C GLU A 32 -12.20 22.47 16.43
N GLU A 33 -12.02 23.39 15.48
CA GLU A 33 -13.05 24.38 15.13
C GLU A 33 -14.34 23.72 14.63
N ALA A 34 -14.24 22.68 13.80
CA ALA A 34 -15.40 21.94 13.30
C ALA A 34 -16.16 21.24 14.45
N GLU A 35 -15.44 20.62 15.38
CA GLU A 35 -16.01 19.97 16.56
C GLU A 35 -16.72 20.98 17.48
N TRP A 36 -16.09 22.12 17.76
CA TRP A 36 -16.68 23.16 18.60
C TRP A 36 -17.85 23.85 17.92
N LYS A 37 -17.82 24.08 16.59
CA LYS A 37 -18.99 24.55 15.84
C LYS A 37 -20.18 23.60 15.98
N ALA A 38 -19.95 22.29 15.85
CA ALA A 38 -20.99 21.29 16.04
C ALA A 38 -21.49 21.24 17.50
N LYS A 39 -20.61 21.46 18.48
CA LYS A 39 -20.98 21.54 19.91
C LYS A 39 -21.82 22.78 20.22
N VAL A 40 -21.44 23.95 19.69
CA VAL A 40 -22.23 25.19 19.80
C VAL A 40 -23.62 24.99 19.23
N GLN A 41 -23.73 24.39 18.04
CA GLN A 41 -25.03 24.11 17.43
C GLN A 41 -25.90 23.19 18.30
N ARG A 42 -25.34 22.08 18.81
CA ARG A 42 -26.07 21.17 19.71
C ARG A 42 -26.52 21.86 21.01
N ARG A 43 -25.66 22.70 21.60
CA ARG A 43 -25.99 23.45 22.82
C ARG A 43 -27.05 24.53 22.56
N LEU A 44 -27.03 25.16 21.39
CA LEU A 44 -28.08 26.11 20.97
C LEU A 44 -29.45 25.42 20.85
N GLU A 45 -29.49 24.25 20.21
CA GLU A 45 -30.73 23.46 20.08
C GLU A 45 -31.26 23.00 21.44
N HIS A 46 -30.36 22.61 22.36
CA HIS A 46 -30.74 22.27 23.73
C HIS A 46 -31.29 23.49 24.47
N LEU A 47 -30.59 24.63 24.40
CA LEU A 47 -31.01 25.88 25.02
C LEU A 47 -32.40 26.32 24.53
N GLN A 48 -32.69 26.17 23.23
CA GLN A 48 -34.01 26.47 22.68
C GLN A 48 -35.11 25.56 23.22
N LYS A 49 -34.82 24.28 23.51
CA LYS A 49 -35.79 23.35 24.13
C LYS A 49 -36.11 23.77 25.55
N GLU A 50 -35.08 24.00 26.38
CA GLU A 50 -35.25 24.46 27.77
C GLU A 50 -36.03 25.78 27.82
N GLN A 51 -35.74 26.73 26.91
CA GLN A 51 -36.47 27.99 26.82
C GLN A 51 -37.95 27.76 26.49
N ASN A 52 -38.27 26.85 25.56
CA ASN A 52 -39.65 26.53 25.20
C ASN A 52 -40.40 25.85 26.36
N ASP A 53 -39.74 25.02 27.17
CA ASP A 53 -40.36 24.37 28.33
C ASP A 53 -40.68 25.39 29.44
N VAL A 54 -39.76 26.33 29.71
CA VAL A 54 -40.00 27.49 30.58
C VAL A 54 -41.15 28.35 30.05
N ASP A 55 -41.17 28.69 28.76
CA ASP A 55 -42.21 29.51 28.13
C ASP A 55 -43.58 28.82 28.20
N ARG A 56 -43.63 27.49 28.02
CA ARG A 56 -44.85 26.69 28.13
C ARG A 56 -45.38 26.67 29.56
N LEU A 57 -44.52 26.55 30.56
CA LEU A 57 -44.91 26.59 31.97
C LEU A 57 -45.40 27.99 32.38
N ASN A 58 -44.77 29.05 31.87
CA ASN A 58 -45.19 30.43 32.07
C ASN A 58 -46.54 30.74 31.39
N GLY A 59 -46.80 30.21 30.19
CA GLY A 59 -48.03 30.44 29.42
C GLY A 59 -49.29 29.68 29.90
N MET A 60 -49.15 28.66 30.77
CA MET A 60 -50.31 27.91 31.28
C MET A 60 -51.14 28.72 32.28
N THR A 61 -52.25 29.28 31.81
CA THR A 61 -53.34 29.84 32.64
C THR A 61 -54.64 29.13 32.25
N LEU A 62 -55.38 28.52 33.20
CA LEU A 62 -56.86 28.48 33.28
C LEU A 62 -57.43 27.44 34.30
N SER A 63 -57.96 28.00 35.39
CA SER A 63 -59.23 27.69 36.09
C SER A 63 -59.49 26.38 36.89
N ALA A 64 -60.03 26.61 38.10
CA ALA A 64 -60.80 25.77 39.05
C ALA A 64 -60.14 24.57 39.77
N PHE A 65 -59.10 23.92 39.22
CA PHE A 65 -58.48 22.75 39.88
C PHE A 65 -57.04 22.99 40.40
N PHE A 66 -56.67 24.25 40.71
CA PHE A 66 -55.27 24.67 40.80
C PHE A 66 -54.61 24.70 42.18
N TYR A 67 -55.34 24.62 43.30
CA TYR A 67 -54.73 24.88 44.62
C TYR A 67 -53.66 23.86 45.06
N ASN A 68 -53.73 22.60 44.60
CA ASN A 68 -52.66 21.60 44.82
C ASN A 68 -51.57 21.60 43.73
N LEU A 69 -51.79 22.33 42.63
CA LEU A 69 -50.92 22.36 41.46
C LEU A 69 -50.06 23.62 41.41
N ILE A 70 -50.48 24.73 42.03
CA ILE A 70 -49.71 25.99 42.06
C ILE A 70 -48.34 25.79 42.72
N GLY A 71 -48.29 25.10 43.88
CA GLY A 71 -47.01 24.81 44.54
C GLY A 71 -46.09 23.93 43.69
N LYS A 72 -46.64 22.88 43.07
CA LYS A 72 -45.88 21.99 42.16
C LYS A 72 -45.47 22.67 40.85
N LYS A 73 -46.26 23.62 40.35
CA LYS A 73 -45.94 24.44 39.17
C LYS A 73 -44.79 25.38 39.49
N GLN A 74 -44.81 26.03 40.66
CA GLN A 74 -43.75 26.93 41.11
C GLN A 74 -42.42 26.16 41.25
N GLU A 75 -42.43 25.02 41.94
CA GLU A 75 -41.25 24.16 42.10
C GLU A 75 -40.72 23.64 40.76
N LYS A 76 -41.63 23.26 39.84
CA LYS A 76 -41.23 22.83 38.50
C LYS A 76 -40.67 23.98 37.67
N LEU A 77 -41.25 25.16 37.73
CA LEU A 77 -40.75 26.34 37.03
C LEU A 77 -39.36 26.74 37.52
N GLU A 78 -39.13 26.77 38.83
CA GLU A 78 -37.80 27.05 39.42
C GLU A 78 -36.75 26.05 38.93
N LYS A 79 -37.12 24.77 38.81
CA LYS A 79 -36.24 23.74 38.27
C LYS A 79 -35.91 23.98 36.79
N GLU A 80 -36.89 24.29 35.97
CA GLU A 80 -36.71 24.46 34.51
C GLU A 80 -35.98 25.79 34.20
N GLU A 81 -36.17 26.82 35.03
CA GLU A 81 -35.36 28.05 34.99
C GLU A 81 -33.88 27.78 35.32
N LEU A 82 -33.60 26.88 36.27
CA LEU A 82 -32.25 26.46 36.60
C LEU A 82 -31.62 25.62 35.48
N GLU A 83 -32.36 24.68 34.90
CA GLU A 83 -31.93 23.89 33.72
C GLU A 83 -31.65 24.80 32.51
N LEU A 84 -32.47 25.84 32.30
CA LEU A 84 -32.24 26.88 31.28
C LEU A 84 -30.96 27.68 31.55
N MET A 85 -30.74 28.12 32.80
CA MET A 85 -29.52 28.85 33.17
C MET A 85 -28.26 28.00 32.96
N GLU A 86 -28.29 26.73 33.35
CA GLU A 86 -27.20 25.78 33.11
C GLU A 86 -26.95 25.61 31.60
N SER A 87 -27.99 25.34 30.81
CA SER A 87 -27.88 25.18 29.36
C SER A 87 -27.31 26.44 28.69
N LYS A 88 -27.64 27.64 29.20
CA LYS A 88 -27.10 28.91 28.70
C LYS A 88 -25.62 29.04 29.04
N ALA A 89 -25.22 28.76 30.29
CA ALA A 89 -23.83 28.80 30.69
C ALA A 89 -22.95 27.84 29.87
N GLU A 90 -23.46 26.64 29.57
CA GLU A 90 -22.79 25.66 28.72
C GLU A 90 -22.68 26.13 27.25
N TYR A 91 -23.72 26.77 26.72
CA TYR A 91 -23.71 27.37 25.38
C TYR A 91 -22.71 28.52 25.28
N ASP A 92 -22.72 29.44 26.24
CA ASP A 92 -21.81 30.60 26.29
C ASP A 92 -20.35 30.14 26.39
N THR A 93 -20.07 29.13 27.24
CA THR A 93 -18.74 28.51 27.33
C THR A 93 -18.30 27.90 26.00
N ALA A 94 -19.21 27.23 25.28
CA ALA A 94 -18.90 26.65 23.98
C ALA A 94 -18.62 27.74 22.91
N CYS A 95 -19.32 28.87 22.96
CA CYS A 95 -19.08 30.00 22.09
C CYS A 95 -17.71 30.66 22.36
N GLN A 96 -17.35 30.84 23.64
CA GLN A 96 -16.04 31.36 24.04
C GLN A 96 -14.90 30.45 23.54
N MET A 97 -15.00 29.14 23.77
CA MET A 97 -13.99 28.18 23.30
C MET A 97 -13.85 28.19 21.77
N LEU A 98 -14.97 28.32 21.04
CA LEU A 98 -14.94 28.44 19.59
C LEU A 98 -14.25 29.75 19.14
N GLN A 99 -14.49 30.85 19.84
CA GLN A 99 -13.83 32.12 19.55
C GLN A 99 -12.32 32.03 19.81
N ASP A 100 -11.89 31.43 20.92
CA ASP A 100 -10.47 31.24 21.24
C ASP A 100 -9.76 30.41 20.17
N ILE A 101 -10.39 29.34 19.68
CA ILE A 101 -9.84 28.52 18.57
C ILE A 101 -9.75 29.35 17.28
N HIS A 102 -10.75 30.19 17.01
CA HIS A 102 -10.74 31.06 15.84
C HIS A 102 -9.61 32.10 15.88
N GLU A 103 -9.32 32.65 17.06
CA GLU A 103 -8.20 33.58 17.29
C GLU A 103 -6.85 32.88 17.11
N GLN A 104 -6.65 31.71 17.73
CA GLN A 104 -5.44 30.89 17.55
C GLN A 104 -5.22 30.54 16.08
N ARG A 105 -6.28 30.19 15.35
CA ARG A 105 -6.19 29.87 13.93
C ARG A 105 -5.74 31.09 13.11
N LYS A 106 -6.26 32.28 13.40
CA LYS A 106 -5.84 33.51 12.71
C LYS A 106 -4.35 33.79 12.93
N GLU A 107 -3.85 33.57 14.14
CA GLU A 107 -2.43 33.72 14.45
C GLU A 107 -1.57 32.72 13.65
N VAL A 108 -1.92 31.43 13.68
CA VAL A 108 -1.21 30.39 12.90
C VAL A 108 -1.27 30.66 11.39
N GLN A 109 -2.40 31.14 10.88
CA GLN A 109 -2.54 31.49 9.48
C GLN A 109 -1.62 32.66 9.10
N ARG A 110 -1.49 33.68 9.96
CA ARG A 110 -0.57 34.79 9.75
C ARG A 110 0.89 34.31 9.67
N GLU A 111 1.29 33.44 10.60
CA GLU A 111 2.63 32.83 10.59
C GLU A 111 2.91 32.03 9.31
N LEU A 112 1.90 31.31 8.80
CA LEU A 112 2.00 30.60 7.52
C LEU A 112 2.12 31.55 6.33
N ASP A 113 1.35 32.63 6.32
CA ASP A 113 1.37 33.62 5.23
C ASP A 113 2.73 34.33 5.16
N GLU A 114 3.31 34.69 6.31
CA GLU A 114 4.66 35.26 6.42
C GLU A 114 5.75 34.30 5.90
N GLN A 115 5.51 33.00 6.03
CA GLN A 115 6.42 31.94 5.60
C GLN A 115 6.03 31.32 4.25
N SER A 116 5.10 31.91 3.52
CA SER A 116 4.53 31.39 2.26
C SER A 116 5.58 31.07 1.19
N LYS A 117 6.75 31.72 1.20
CA LYS A 117 7.89 31.38 0.34
C LYS A 117 8.41 29.95 0.52
N TYR A 118 8.20 29.34 1.69
CA TYR A 118 8.57 27.96 1.98
C TYR A 118 7.43 26.97 1.71
N ARG A 119 6.32 27.41 1.10
CA ARG A 119 5.20 26.52 0.76
C ARG A 119 5.62 25.32 -0.10
N PHE A 120 6.60 25.51 -0.97
CA PHE A 120 7.13 24.48 -1.87
C PHE A 120 8.57 24.11 -1.52
N TRP A 121 8.96 24.24 -0.25
CA TRP A 121 10.34 24.04 0.20
C TRP A 121 10.90 22.66 -0.18
N GLU A 122 10.08 21.61 -0.25
CA GLU A 122 10.52 20.28 -0.69
C GLU A 122 10.96 20.27 -2.15
N ASN A 123 10.24 20.98 -3.02
CA ASN A 123 10.61 21.09 -4.43
C ASN A 123 11.88 21.94 -4.59
N ASP A 124 11.94 23.06 -3.88
CA ASP A 124 13.13 23.92 -3.87
C ASP A 124 14.35 23.16 -3.34
N TYR A 125 14.15 22.30 -2.34
CA TYR A 125 15.20 21.43 -1.79
C TYR A 125 15.67 20.42 -2.83
N LYS A 126 14.75 19.75 -3.54
CA LYS A 126 15.10 18.81 -4.61
C LYS A 126 15.88 19.48 -5.74
N VAL A 127 15.47 20.68 -6.16
CA VAL A 127 16.16 21.43 -7.22
C VAL A 127 17.57 21.80 -6.78
N LEU A 128 17.72 22.33 -5.56
CA LEU A 128 19.01 22.74 -5.03
C LEU A 128 19.93 21.53 -4.79
N TRP A 129 19.36 20.42 -4.32
CA TRP A 129 20.05 19.16 -4.16
C TRP A 129 20.57 18.63 -5.51
N GLY A 130 19.73 18.57 -6.54
CA GLY A 130 20.14 18.14 -7.88
C GLY A 130 21.21 19.03 -8.50
N LYS A 131 21.22 20.34 -8.18
CA LYS A 131 22.31 21.24 -8.58
C LYS A 131 23.64 20.84 -7.92
N LYS A 132 23.63 20.54 -6.62
CA LYS A 132 24.82 20.06 -5.88
C LYS A 132 25.31 18.73 -6.44
N GLU A 133 24.40 17.78 -6.62
CA GLU A 133 24.66 16.45 -7.17
C GLU A 133 25.34 16.52 -8.55
N ASN A 134 24.79 17.31 -9.48
CA ASN A 134 25.38 17.48 -10.81
C ASN A 134 26.79 18.08 -10.78
N GLN A 135 27.05 19.02 -9.87
CA GLN A 135 28.40 19.59 -9.72
C GLN A 135 29.38 18.58 -9.13
N LEU A 136 28.93 17.73 -8.20
CA LEU A 136 29.77 16.69 -7.61
C LEU A 136 30.07 15.57 -8.61
N LEU A 137 29.07 15.09 -9.36
CA LEU A 137 29.25 14.07 -10.39
C LEU A 137 30.25 14.48 -11.48
N ALA A 138 30.36 15.79 -11.76
CA ALA A 138 31.34 16.32 -12.72
C ALA A 138 32.79 16.27 -12.20
N ASN A 139 32.97 16.37 -10.87
CA ASN A 139 34.28 16.64 -10.25
C ASN A 139 34.80 15.51 -9.35
N HIS A 140 33.97 14.54 -8.98
CA HIS A 140 34.32 13.45 -8.04
C HIS A 140 34.08 12.08 -8.67
N ASP A 141 35.17 11.39 -9.00
CA ASP A 141 35.11 10.06 -9.63
C ASP A 141 34.50 8.99 -8.70
N GLU A 142 34.70 9.11 -7.38
CA GLU A 142 34.09 8.20 -6.38
C GLU A 142 32.55 8.27 -6.38
N LEU A 143 31.98 9.48 -6.49
CA LEU A 143 30.52 9.65 -6.56
C LEU A 143 29.97 9.15 -7.90
N ARG A 144 30.75 9.31 -8.98
CA ARG A 144 30.39 8.77 -10.30
C ARG A 144 30.37 7.25 -10.28
N GLN A 145 31.37 6.61 -9.68
CA GLN A 145 31.41 5.16 -9.51
C GLN A 145 30.19 4.68 -8.71
N LEU A 146 29.86 5.32 -7.58
CA LEU A 146 28.65 4.97 -6.81
C LEU A 146 27.36 5.13 -7.63
N ALA A 147 27.28 6.13 -8.52
CA ALA A 147 26.13 6.31 -9.41
C ALA A 147 26.03 5.19 -10.46
N GLU A 148 27.17 4.83 -11.07
CA GLU A 148 27.27 3.73 -12.04
C GLU A 148 26.91 2.38 -11.39
N ASP A 149 27.43 2.12 -10.18
CA ASP A 149 27.12 0.91 -9.40
C ASP A 149 25.62 0.84 -9.07
N LEU A 150 25.00 1.96 -8.69
CA LEU A 150 23.55 2.03 -8.47
C LEU A 150 22.74 1.76 -9.73
N GLU A 151 23.18 2.27 -10.88
CA GLU A 151 22.51 2.02 -12.16
C GLU A 151 22.59 0.53 -12.53
N HIS A 152 23.77 -0.06 -12.38
CA HIS A 152 24.01 -1.48 -12.61
C HIS A 152 23.10 -2.36 -11.73
N LEU A 153 23.16 -2.16 -10.41
CA LEU A 153 22.36 -2.94 -9.44
C LEU A 153 20.85 -2.77 -9.65
N ARG A 154 20.40 -1.58 -10.08
CA ARG A 154 18.98 -1.35 -10.41
C ARG A 154 18.58 -2.09 -11.69
N GLY A 155 19.48 -2.20 -12.66
CA GLY A 155 19.32 -3.04 -13.84
C GLY A 155 19.16 -4.51 -13.47
N GLU A 156 20.10 -5.05 -12.70
CA GLU A 156 20.07 -6.45 -12.24
C GLU A 156 18.83 -6.75 -11.41
N MET A 157 18.45 -5.86 -10.48
CA MET A 157 17.23 -6.00 -9.70
C MET A 157 15.96 -6.02 -10.57
N LYS A 158 15.95 -5.28 -11.68
CA LYS A 158 14.83 -5.30 -12.62
C LYS A 158 14.71 -6.66 -13.29
N GLU A 159 15.82 -7.20 -13.80
CA GLU A 159 15.88 -8.52 -14.45
C GLU A 159 15.47 -9.63 -13.45
N LEU A 160 15.97 -9.59 -12.22
CA LEU A 160 15.58 -10.50 -11.15
C LEU A 160 14.07 -10.48 -10.87
N LYS A 161 13.46 -9.29 -10.83
CA LYS A 161 12.01 -9.11 -10.61
C LYS A 161 11.17 -9.53 -11.82
N GLU A 162 11.72 -9.48 -13.03
CA GLU A 162 11.09 -10.00 -14.24
C GLU A 162 11.12 -11.54 -14.24
N ALA A 163 12.25 -12.14 -13.88
CA ALA A 163 12.38 -13.58 -13.68
C ALA A 163 11.44 -14.11 -12.58
N ASP A 164 11.41 -13.50 -11.39
CA ASP A 164 10.49 -13.90 -10.30
C ASP A 164 9.03 -13.88 -10.76
N ARG A 165 8.63 -12.85 -11.50
CA ARG A 165 7.26 -12.70 -12.03
C ARG A 165 6.90 -13.81 -13.02
N GLU A 166 7.78 -14.13 -13.97
CA GLU A 166 7.54 -15.23 -14.91
C GLU A 166 7.59 -16.60 -14.21
N GLY A 167 8.42 -16.76 -13.19
CA GLY A 167 8.48 -17.97 -12.37
C GLY A 167 7.19 -18.20 -11.56
N GLU A 168 6.60 -17.17 -10.96
CA GLU A 168 5.31 -17.26 -10.28
C GLU A 168 4.16 -17.57 -11.25
N ARG A 169 4.17 -16.97 -12.45
CA ARG A 169 3.22 -17.28 -13.54
C ARG A 169 3.33 -18.74 -13.96
N LEU A 170 4.54 -19.24 -14.14
CA LEU A 170 4.81 -20.64 -14.44
C LEU A 170 4.31 -21.56 -13.32
N LEU A 171 4.62 -21.24 -12.05
CA LEU A 171 4.20 -22.05 -10.91
C LEU A 171 2.66 -22.18 -10.84
N SER A 172 1.96 -21.08 -11.12
CA SER A 172 0.50 -21.06 -11.24
C SER A 172 0.00 -21.92 -12.40
N ALA A 173 0.61 -21.80 -13.59
CA ALA A 173 0.25 -22.58 -14.77
C ALA A 173 0.50 -24.09 -14.59
N LEU A 174 1.63 -24.48 -13.98
CA LEU A 174 1.91 -25.86 -13.59
C LEU A 174 0.90 -26.39 -12.57
N GLY A 175 0.43 -25.53 -11.64
CA GLY A 175 -0.68 -25.88 -10.75
C GLY A 175 -1.96 -26.25 -11.50
N ARG A 176 -2.38 -25.41 -12.45
CA ARG A 176 -3.54 -25.69 -13.33
C ARG A 176 -3.34 -26.96 -14.15
N ALA A 177 -2.16 -27.16 -14.71
CA ALA A 177 -1.83 -28.35 -15.48
C ALA A 177 -1.92 -29.62 -14.62
N GLY A 178 -1.42 -29.58 -13.38
CA GLY A 178 -1.53 -30.69 -12.44
C GLY A 178 -2.98 -31.03 -12.10
N ASP A 179 -3.82 -30.03 -11.84
CA ASP A 179 -5.25 -30.23 -11.55
C ASP A 179 -6.03 -30.78 -12.76
N ALA A 180 -5.71 -30.30 -13.96
CA ALA A 180 -6.32 -30.76 -15.20
C ALA A 180 -5.91 -32.21 -15.53
N LEU A 181 -4.62 -32.55 -15.37
CA LEU A 181 -4.11 -33.92 -15.55
C LEU A 181 -4.74 -34.88 -14.55
N LYS A 182 -4.81 -34.51 -13.27
CA LYS A 182 -5.47 -35.30 -12.22
C LYS A 182 -6.94 -35.56 -12.54
N SER A 183 -7.63 -34.55 -13.06
CA SER A 183 -9.01 -34.68 -13.51
C SER A 183 -9.11 -35.67 -14.68
N ALA A 184 -8.25 -35.54 -15.69
CA ALA A 184 -8.21 -36.43 -16.84
C ALA A 184 -7.86 -37.89 -16.46
N GLY A 185 -6.89 -38.09 -15.56
CA GLY A 185 -6.46 -39.40 -15.08
C GLY A 185 -7.55 -40.13 -14.28
N ASN A 186 -8.27 -39.41 -13.40
CA ASN A 186 -9.38 -39.96 -12.61
C ASN A 186 -10.58 -40.37 -13.46
N TRP A 187 -10.89 -39.63 -14.54
CA TRP A 187 -11.95 -40.01 -15.48
C TRP A 187 -11.63 -41.30 -16.25
N GLY A 188 -10.35 -41.58 -16.54
CA GLY A 188 -9.93 -42.84 -17.15
C GLY A 188 -10.13 -44.07 -16.27
N VAL A 189 -10.08 -43.92 -14.94
CA VAL A 189 -10.35 -45.00 -13.97
C VAL A 189 -11.85 -45.30 -13.84
N TYR A 190 -12.69 -44.26 -13.91
CA TYR A 190 -14.16 -44.40 -13.87
C TYR A 190 -14.73 -45.17 -15.09
N ASP A 191 -14.13 -44.97 -16.28
CA ASP A 191 -14.47 -45.69 -17.53
C ASP A 191 -14.18 -47.21 -17.43
N MET A 192 -13.13 -47.60 -16.68
CA MET A 192 -12.75 -49.01 -16.45
C MET A 192 -13.59 -49.71 -15.38
N MET A 193 -14.31 -48.98 -14.52
CA MET A 193 -15.09 -49.52 -13.40
C MET A 193 -16.60 -49.63 -13.67
N GLY A 194 -17.07 -49.39 -14.91
CA GLY A 194 -18.44 -49.77 -15.33
C GLY A 194 -19.41 -48.63 -15.69
N GLY A 195 -18.94 -47.44 -16.06
CA GLY A 195 -19.80 -46.33 -16.51
C GLY A 195 -20.06 -46.35 -18.03
N GLY A 196 -21.25 -46.79 -18.46
CA GLY A 196 -21.64 -46.87 -19.87
C GLY A 196 -21.83 -45.54 -20.61
N MET A 197 -21.55 -45.57 -21.93
CA MET A 197 -21.99 -44.74 -23.07
C MET A 197 -22.03 -43.19 -23.01
N ILE A 198 -21.85 -42.54 -21.85
CA ILE A 198 -21.75 -41.06 -21.73
C ILE A 198 -20.28 -40.58 -21.86
N SER A 199 -19.32 -41.51 -21.97
CA SER A 199 -17.91 -41.25 -21.62
C SER A 199 -17.05 -40.56 -22.68
N THR A 200 -17.37 -40.60 -23.97
CA THR A 200 -16.40 -40.17 -25.02
C THR A 200 -16.23 -38.65 -25.13
N HIS A 201 -17.31 -37.86 -25.04
CA HIS A 201 -17.23 -36.39 -25.19
C HIS A 201 -16.65 -35.69 -23.95
N ILE A 202 -17.03 -36.14 -22.75
CA ILE A 202 -16.50 -35.60 -21.49
C ILE A 202 -15.00 -35.96 -21.35
N LYS A 203 -14.61 -37.18 -21.76
CA LYS A 203 -13.21 -37.60 -21.79
C LYS A 203 -12.39 -36.73 -22.74
N ARG A 204 -12.90 -36.42 -23.94
CA ARG A 204 -12.23 -35.48 -24.86
C ARG A 204 -12.07 -34.10 -24.25
N GLY A 205 -13.13 -33.52 -23.68
CA GLY A 205 -13.05 -32.20 -23.04
C GLY A 205 -12.01 -32.11 -21.92
N ARG A 206 -11.90 -33.14 -21.05
CA ARG A 206 -10.90 -33.17 -19.98
C ARG A 206 -9.47 -33.34 -20.47
N MET A 207 -9.28 -34.08 -21.56
CA MET A 207 -7.97 -34.17 -22.22
C MET A 207 -7.63 -32.84 -22.88
N ASP A 208 -8.58 -32.21 -23.58
CA ASP A 208 -8.38 -30.90 -24.22
C ASP A 208 -8.03 -29.82 -23.17
N ASP A 209 -8.69 -29.83 -22.01
CA ASP A 209 -8.38 -28.96 -20.86
C ASP A 209 -6.93 -29.17 -20.37
N ALA A 210 -6.52 -30.44 -20.18
CA ALA A 210 -5.16 -30.78 -19.75
C ALA A 210 -4.11 -30.37 -20.80
N GLN A 211 -4.42 -30.55 -22.09
CA GLN A 211 -3.57 -30.12 -23.19
C GLN A 211 -3.35 -28.60 -23.19
N SER A 212 -4.45 -27.86 -23.04
CA SER A 212 -4.43 -26.40 -22.99
C SER A 212 -3.61 -25.91 -21.80
N ALA A 213 -3.84 -26.49 -20.61
CA ALA A 213 -3.11 -26.14 -19.39
C ALA A 213 -1.61 -26.48 -19.49
N LEU A 214 -1.25 -27.63 -20.05
CA LEU A 214 0.15 -27.98 -20.32
C LEU A 214 0.79 -27.01 -21.32
N THR A 215 0.10 -26.69 -22.41
CA THR A 215 0.59 -25.72 -23.43
C THR A 215 0.81 -24.34 -22.83
N GLU A 216 -0.08 -23.91 -21.92
CA GLU A 216 0.09 -22.68 -21.16
C GLU A 216 1.33 -22.74 -20.27
N ALA A 217 1.51 -23.82 -19.50
CA ALA A 217 2.68 -24.02 -18.65
C ALA A 217 3.99 -24.01 -19.47
N GLY A 218 4.03 -24.66 -20.63
CA GLY A 218 5.18 -24.64 -21.53
C GLY A 218 5.52 -23.24 -22.03
N ARG A 219 4.52 -22.43 -22.40
CA ARG A 219 4.78 -21.04 -22.80
C ARG A 219 5.41 -20.22 -21.69
N HIS A 220 4.94 -20.37 -20.46
CA HIS A 220 5.52 -19.70 -19.30
C HIS A 220 6.91 -20.25 -18.95
N LEU A 221 7.14 -21.54 -19.12
CA LEU A 221 8.44 -22.17 -18.87
C LEU A 221 9.50 -21.61 -19.80
N LYS A 222 9.19 -21.45 -21.09
CA LYS A 222 10.10 -20.84 -22.06
C LYS A 222 10.40 -19.37 -21.76
N ARG A 223 9.41 -18.61 -21.29
CA ARG A 223 9.62 -17.21 -20.87
C ARG A 223 10.51 -17.16 -19.65
N PHE A 224 10.19 -17.94 -18.62
CA PHE A 224 10.99 -17.99 -17.41
C PHE A 224 12.43 -18.45 -17.68
N GLN A 225 12.62 -19.43 -18.57
CA GLN A 225 13.94 -19.86 -19.05
C GLN A 225 14.72 -18.68 -19.63
N LYS A 226 14.10 -17.87 -20.49
CA LYS A 226 14.73 -16.69 -21.08
C LYS A 226 15.11 -15.63 -20.03
N GLU A 227 14.17 -15.27 -19.15
CA GLU A 227 14.47 -14.28 -18.09
C GLU A 227 15.61 -14.78 -17.16
N LEU A 228 15.72 -16.10 -16.95
CA LEU A 228 16.80 -16.68 -16.17
C LEU A 228 18.15 -16.70 -16.89
N GLU A 229 18.17 -16.75 -18.22
CA GLU A 229 19.42 -16.59 -18.99
C GLU A 229 19.98 -15.18 -18.84
N ASP A 230 19.10 -14.16 -18.82
CA ASP A 230 19.48 -12.77 -18.58
C ASP A 230 20.03 -12.60 -17.14
N VAL A 231 19.35 -13.18 -16.14
CA VAL A 231 19.77 -13.16 -14.72
C VAL A 231 21.06 -13.94 -14.45
N LYS A 232 21.34 -15.03 -15.18
CA LYS A 232 22.55 -15.84 -14.98
C LYS A 232 23.85 -15.06 -15.17
N MET A 233 23.82 -13.98 -15.94
CA MET A 233 24.97 -13.10 -16.07
C MET A 233 25.24 -12.27 -14.80
N ALA A 234 24.21 -12.05 -13.97
CA ALA A 234 24.26 -11.27 -12.74
C ALA A 234 24.47 -12.13 -11.47
N VAL A 235 23.95 -13.36 -11.45
CA VAL A 235 23.87 -14.18 -10.22
C VAL A 235 24.85 -15.35 -10.25
N HIS A 236 25.68 -15.48 -9.21
CA HIS A 236 26.65 -16.58 -9.02
C HIS A 236 26.00 -17.93 -8.59
N ALA A 237 24.68 -18.08 -8.71
CA ALA A 237 23.89 -19.24 -8.27
C ALA A 237 23.69 -20.27 -9.40
N ASP A 238 24.79 -20.69 -10.01
CA ASP A 238 24.81 -21.46 -11.26
C ASP A 238 24.11 -22.84 -11.15
N LEU A 239 24.22 -23.48 -9.99
CA LEU A 239 23.75 -24.85 -9.75
C LEU A 239 22.22 -24.98 -9.75
N GLU A 240 21.50 -24.06 -9.09
CA GLU A 240 20.03 -24.12 -8.99
C GLU A 240 19.34 -23.54 -10.23
N LEU A 241 19.94 -22.52 -10.85
CA LEU A 241 19.46 -21.96 -12.12
C LEU A 241 19.69 -22.94 -13.28
N GLY A 242 20.84 -23.63 -13.31
CA GLY A 242 21.13 -24.66 -14.31
C GLY A 242 20.20 -25.88 -14.24
N GLY A 243 19.76 -26.26 -13.03
CA GLY A 243 18.81 -27.35 -12.84
C GLY A 243 17.45 -27.09 -13.51
N LEU A 244 16.97 -25.86 -13.46
CA LEU A 244 15.71 -25.49 -14.11
C LEU A 244 15.84 -25.39 -15.63
N LEU A 245 16.94 -24.87 -16.16
CA LEU A 245 17.19 -24.86 -17.61
C LEU A 245 17.19 -26.29 -18.17
N SER A 246 17.88 -27.20 -17.48
CA SER A 246 17.92 -28.63 -17.84
C SER A 246 16.54 -29.28 -17.75
N PHE A 247 15.74 -28.91 -16.74
CA PHE A 247 14.35 -29.36 -16.62
C PHE A 247 13.49 -28.86 -17.79
N ALA A 248 13.65 -27.61 -18.22
CA ALA A 248 12.88 -27.06 -19.32
C ALA A 248 13.07 -27.88 -20.60
N ASP A 249 14.32 -28.17 -20.97
CA ASP A 249 14.66 -28.98 -22.13
C ASP A 249 14.02 -30.38 -22.02
N TYR A 250 14.18 -31.04 -20.87
CA TYR A 250 13.57 -32.36 -20.62
C TYR A 250 12.03 -32.34 -20.68
N PHE A 251 11.40 -31.30 -20.12
CA PHE A 251 9.95 -31.13 -20.07
C PHE A 251 9.38 -30.91 -21.48
N PHE A 252 10.03 -30.11 -22.32
CA PHE A 252 9.60 -29.93 -23.71
C PHE A 252 9.72 -31.20 -24.54
N ASP A 253 10.81 -31.94 -24.41
CA ASP A 253 11.07 -33.13 -25.22
C ASP A 253 10.17 -34.32 -24.85
N ASN A 254 9.90 -34.51 -23.55
CA ASN A 254 9.29 -35.77 -23.06
C ASN A 254 7.81 -35.67 -22.71
N LEU A 255 7.30 -34.48 -22.33
CA LEU A 255 5.93 -34.33 -21.84
C LEU A 255 4.97 -33.93 -22.96
N PHE A 256 5.35 -32.98 -23.81
CA PHE A 256 4.47 -32.43 -24.84
C PHE A 256 4.21 -33.38 -26.00
N VAL A 257 5.17 -34.24 -26.31
CA VAL A 257 5.14 -35.04 -27.54
C VAL A 257 4.17 -36.21 -27.43
N ASP A 258 3.86 -36.70 -26.21
CA ASP A 258 3.41 -38.09 -26.10
C ASP A 258 2.30 -38.42 -25.10
N TRP A 259 1.80 -37.49 -24.28
CA TRP A 259 0.98 -37.78 -23.08
C TRP A 259 -0.46 -38.34 -23.29
N MET A 260 -0.90 -38.58 -24.53
CA MET A 260 -2.29 -38.96 -24.89
C MET A 260 -2.76 -40.37 -24.46
N VAL A 261 -2.02 -41.08 -23.61
CA VAL A 261 -2.34 -42.44 -23.13
C VAL A 261 -2.34 -42.46 -21.60
N GLN A 262 -3.20 -43.28 -20.98
CA GLN A 262 -3.40 -43.33 -19.52
C GLN A 262 -2.10 -43.46 -18.70
N ASP A 263 -1.16 -44.31 -19.13
CA ASP A 263 0.15 -44.47 -18.46
C ASP A 263 0.99 -43.18 -18.52
N LYS A 264 0.89 -42.45 -19.63
CA LYS A 264 1.60 -41.21 -19.85
C LYS A 264 0.98 -40.01 -19.14
N ILE A 265 -0.31 -40.05 -18.78
CA ILE A 265 -0.95 -39.02 -17.91
C ILE A 265 -0.34 -39.05 -16.51
N ARG A 266 -0.13 -40.24 -15.93
CA ARG A 266 0.51 -40.35 -14.60
C ARG A 266 1.95 -39.86 -14.63
N LYS A 267 2.69 -40.17 -15.72
CA LYS A 267 4.03 -39.64 -15.95
C LYS A 267 4.01 -38.11 -16.07
N ALA A 268 3.04 -37.56 -16.79
CA ALA A 268 2.83 -36.13 -16.93
C ALA A 268 2.55 -35.44 -15.59
N GLU A 269 1.71 -36.01 -14.75
CA GLU A 269 1.46 -35.51 -13.39
C GLU A 269 2.75 -35.45 -12.56
N SER A 270 3.54 -36.53 -12.60
CA SER A 270 4.83 -36.59 -11.88
C SER A 270 5.81 -35.53 -12.37
N GLN A 271 5.93 -35.33 -13.68
CA GLN A 271 6.82 -34.33 -14.28
C GLN A 271 6.37 -32.90 -13.96
N VAL A 272 5.05 -32.64 -13.95
CA VAL A 272 4.50 -31.35 -13.54
C VAL A 272 4.83 -31.06 -12.08
N GLU A 273 4.68 -32.03 -11.18
CA GLU A 273 5.00 -31.81 -9.77
C GLU A 273 6.52 -31.63 -9.53
N GLU A 274 7.37 -32.38 -10.22
CA GLU A 274 8.82 -32.17 -10.22
C GLU A 274 9.19 -30.76 -10.73
N GLY A 275 8.53 -30.30 -11.79
CA GLY A 275 8.65 -28.94 -12.30
C GLY A 275 8.26 -27.91 -11.25
N ARG A 276 7.14 -28.10 -10.55
CA ARG A 276 6.72 -27.19 -9.47
C ARG A 276 7.74 -27.11 -8.35
N LEU A 277 8.33 -28.24 -7.95
CA LEU A 277 9.37 -28.27 -6.92
C LEU A 277 10.64 -27.54 -7.38
N THR A 278 11.03 -27.72 -8.64
CA THR A 278 12.19 -27.04 -9.22
C THR A 278 11.95 -25.53 -9.33
N VAL A 279 10.81 -25.11 -9.87
CA VAL A 279 10.42 -23.69 -9.95
C VAL A 279 10.36 -23.04 -8.57
N ARG A 280 9.81 -23.72 -7.55
CA ARG A 280 9.80 -23.20 -6.17
C ARG A 280 11.20 -22.98 -5.60
N ARG A 281 12.14 -23.90 -5.87
CA ARG A 281 13.55 -23.75 -5.45
C ARG A 281 14.18 -22.54 -6.15
N THR A 282 14.03 -22.44 -7.46
CA THR A 282 14.55 -21.29 -8.23
C THR A 282 13.95 -19.97 -7.76
N LEU A 283 12.64 -19.90 -7.52
CA LEU A 283 11.99 -18.71 -6.96
C LEU A 283 12.52 -18.36 -5.57
N HIS A 284 12.88 -19.35 -4.75
CA HIS A 284 13.48 -19.08 -3.46
C HIS A 284 14.86 -18.42 -3.60
N VAL A 285 15.70 -18.89 -4.54
CA VAL A 285 16.98 -18.26 -4.87
C VAL A 285 16.77 -16.83 -5.35
N LEU A 286 15.91 -16.63 -6.35
CA LEU A 286 15.63 -15.29 -6.90
C LEU A 286 15.16 -14.32 -5.81
N LYS A 287 14.28 -14.76 -4.91
CA LYS A 287 13.80 -13.90 -3.80
C LYS A 287 14.88 -13.57 -2.79
N ASN A 288 15.84 -14.47 -2.54
CA ASN A 288 16.97 -14.16 -1.69
C ASN A 288 17.90 -13.15 -2.38
N GLU A 289 18.23 -13.36 -3.65
CA GLU A 289 19.03 -12.43 -4.45
C GLU A 289 18.41 -11.04 -4.52
N ILE A 290 17.09 -10.94 -4.78
CA ILE A 290 16.37 -9.67 -4.77
C ILE A 290 16.53 -8.95 -3.43
N ARG A 291 16.42 -9.67 -2.31
CA ARG A 291 16.56 -9.08 -0.98
C ARG A 291 17.98 -8.60 -0.70
N ASP A 292 18.98 -9.30 -1.21
CA ASP A 292 20.38 -8.93 -1.03
C ASP A 292 20.73 -7.72 -1.90
N HIS A 293 20.27 -7.67 -3.16
CA HIS A 293 20.40 -6.48 -4.01
C HIS A 293 19.64 -5.28 -3.43
N GLU A 294 18.45 -5.46 -2.86
CA GLU A 294 17.70 -4.38 -2.20
C GLU A 294 18.46 -3.80 -0.99
N ARG A 295 19.16 -4.64 -0.24
CA ARG A 295 20.03 -4.19 0.86
C ARG A 295 21.24 -3.43 0.33
N GLU A 296 21.89 -3.93 -0.70
CA GLU A 296 23.06 -3.30 -1.31
C GLU A 296 22.73 -1.95 -1.93
N VAL A 297 21.65 -1.87 -2.71
CA VAL A 297 21.12 -0.59 -3.24
C VAL A 297 20.85 0.38 -2.09
N THR A 298 20.23 -0.06 -1.00
CA THR A 298 19.97 0.79 0.15
C THR A 298 21.27 1.31 0.79
N GLN A 299 22.29 0.45 0.91
CA GLN A 299 23.59 0.83 1.46
C GLN A 299 24.32 1.83 0.57
N ILE A 300 24.39 1.57 -0.73
CA ILE A 300 25.06 2.46 -1.69
C ILE A 300 24.29 3.78 -1.80
N GLU A 301 22.95 3.78 -1.78
CA GLU A 301 22.17 5.03 -1.74
C GLU A 301 22.42 5.85 -0.46
N GLN A 302 22.66 5.19 0.67
CA GLN A 302 23.04 5.87 1.91
C GLN A 302 24.45 6.46 1.79
N GLN A 303 25.41 5.70 1.28
CA GLN A 303 26.77 6.19 1.03
C GLN A 303 26.78 7.35 0.03
N TYR A 304 26.05 7.22 -1.07
CA TYR A 304 25.86 8.26 -2.08
C TYR A 304 25.31 9.54 -1.44
N ARG A 305 24.22 9.43 -0.66
CA ARG A 305 23.66 10.57 0.07
C ARG A 305 24.66 11.18 1.04
N GLN A 306 25.35 10.38 1.85
CA GLN A 306 26.33 10.87 2.81
C GLN A 306 27.49 11.59 2.13
N TYR A 307 27.99 11.04 1.02
CA TYR A 307 29.04 11.67 0.22
C TYR A 307 28.56 13.02 -0.31
N VAL A 308 27.35 13.06 -0.89
CA VAL A 308 26.75 14.32 -1.33
C VAL A 308 26.57 15.25 -0.15
N GLU A 309 26.09 14.84 1.03
CA GLU A 309 25.92 15.72 2.20
C GLU A 309 27.24 16.29 2.73
N GLN A 310 28.30 15.49 2.81
CA GLN A 310 29.58 15.82 3.45
C GLN A 310 30.57 16.57 2.53
N ALA A 311 30.32 16.62 1.22
CA ALA A 311 31.18 17.36 0.30
C ALA A 311 31.09 18.89 0.51
N ASP A 312 32.26 19.56 0.61
CA ASP A 312 32.47 20.98 0.96
C ASP A 312 33.06 21.86 -0.17
#